data_AF-A0A6J1W8N3-F1
#
_entry.id   AF-A0A6J1W8N3-F1
#
_cell.length_a   1.000
_cell.length_b   1.000
_cell.length_c   1.000
_cell.angle_alpha   90.00
_cell.angle_beta   90.00
_cell.angle_gamma   90.00
#
_symmetry.space_group_name_H-M   'P 1'
#
loop_
_entity.id
_entity.type
_entity.pdbx_description
1 polymer ?
#
loop_
_entity_poly.entity_id
_entity_poly.type
_entity_poly.pdbx_seq_one_letter_code
_entity_poly.pdbx_strand_id
1 'polypeptide(L)'
;MVNAGEDVLIFYNDKVSFNYFIQMMRQYKQTNEMPEALTYHIQLVKLLTCCTMGKNVYTEIKCHSLLPLDDIVAMITHPDCIPEVKEAYVGFLNHCYIDTEVEMKEIYSSNYMWDLFERSFLQDMQAILQTDAAGSSEGASSSKTQPPDTKKAWVDYVTDVLMHTICTFFNSPFSDQSTTVQVSRHNVSKLN
;
A
#
# COMPACT_ATOMS: atom_id res chain seq x y z
N MET A 1 -13.68 6.46 29.66
CA MET A 1 -12.39 7.11 29.34
C MET A 1 -12.06 6.91 27.86
N VAL A 2 -12.87 7.44 26.93
CA VAL A 2 -12.73 7.14 25.47
C VAL A 2 -12.29 8.37 24.66
N ASN A 3 -12.26 9.57 25.24
CA ASN A 3 -12.03 10.82 24.48
C ASN A 3 -10.58 11.31 24.45
N ALA A 4 -9.60 10.58 25.00
CA ALA A 4 -8.18 10.97 24.89
C ALA A 4 -7.49 10.43 23.63
N GLY A 5 -8.18 9.62 22.82
CA GLY A 5 -7.60 8.94 21.65
C GLY A 5 -7.60 9.78 20.37
N GLU A 6 -8.55 10.69 20.20
CA GLU A 6 -8.64 11.50 18.97
C GLU A 6 -7.51 12.53 18.86
N ASP A 7 -7.02 13.06 19.98
CA ASP A 7 -5.94 14.06 20.00
C ASP A 7 -4.54 13.50 19.69
N VAL A 8 -4.40 12.17 19.53
CA VAL A 8 -3.11 11.49 19.31
C VAL A 8 -3.05 10.82 17.93
N LEU A 9 -4.20 10.51 17.32
CA LEU A 9 -4.27 9.82 16.03
C LEU A 9 -4.09 10.80 14.87
N ILE A 10 -2.88 10.82 14.30
CA ILE A 10 -2.56 11.66 13.14
C ILE A 10 -2.68 10.84 11.85
N PHE A 11 -3.73 11.15 11.08
CA PHE A 11 -3.93 10.66 9.72
C PHE A 11 -3.76 11.80 8.70
N TYR A 12 -3.39 11.44 7.47
CA TYR A 12 -3.07 12.38 6.40
C TYR A 12 -4.15 12.34 5.31
N ASN A 13 -5.41 12.53 5.72
CA ASN A 13 -6.60 12.27 4.90
C ASN A 13 -7.07 13.50 4.10
N ASP A 14 -6.55 14.69 4.39
CA ASP A 14 -6.82 15.88 3.57
C ASP A 14 -5.67 16.15 2.60
N LYS A 15 -5.93 16.92 1.53
CA LYS A 15 -4.93 17.17 0.48
C LYS A 15 -3.65 17.80 1.03
N VAL A 16 -3.72 18.67 2.03
CA VAL A 16 -2.53 19.37 2.56
C VAL A 16 -1.70 18.39 3.38
N SER A 17 -2.34 17.66 4.30
CA SER A 17 -1.67 16.66 5.13
C SER A 17 -1.10 15.51 4.29
N PHE A 18 -1.82 15.03 3.26
CA PHE A 18 -1.31 14.03 2.31
C PHE A 18 -0.03 14.49 1.61
N ASN A 19 0.00 15.72 1.08
CA ASN A 19 1.21 16.25 0.44
C ASN A 19 2.39 16.38 1.41
N TYR A 20 2.11 16.75 2.67
CA TYR A 20 3.13 16.77 3.71
C TYR A 20 3.69 15.36 4.00
N PHE A 21 2.83 14.34 4.03
CA PHE A 21 3.24 12.96 4.19
C PHE A 21 4.14 12.47 3.03
N ILE A 22 3.77 12.80 1.79
CA ILE A 22 4.62 12.56 0.62
C ILE A 22 5.98 13.27 0.75
N GLN A 23 5.99 14.51 1.23
CA GLN A 23 7.24 15.26 1.44
C GLN A 23 8.15 14.59 2.46
N MET A 24 7.62 14.05 3.55
CA MET A 24 8.40 13.29 4.52
C MET A 24 9.04 12.04 3.90
N MET A 25 8.32 11.32 3.05
CA MET A 25 8.87 10.16 2.32
C MET A 25 9.96 10.57 1.33
N ARG A 26 9.78 11.69 0.61
CA ARG A 26 10.82 12.24 -0.27
C ARG A 26 12.07 12.65 0.52
N GLN A 27 11.90 13.24 1.69
CA GLN A 27 13.00 13.59 2.58
C GLN A 27 13.73 12.31 3.02
N TYR A 28 13.01 11.29 3.49
CA TYR A 28 13.60 10.01 3.87
C TYR A 28 14.43 9.38 2.74
N LYS A 29 13.90 9.36 1.50
CA LYS A 29 14.66 8.86 0.33
C LYS A 29 15.96 9.62 0.06
N GLN A 30 16.05 10.89 0.46
CA GLN A 30 17.22 11.75 0.23
C GLN A 30 18.25 11.67 1.35
N THR A 31 17.79 11.63 2.60
CA THR A 31 18.62 11.69 3.81
C THR A 31 18.92 10.31 4.39
N ASN A 32 18.10 9.30 4.08
CA ASN A 32 18.03 8.00 4.74
C ASN A 32 17.73 8.09 6.26
N GLU A 33 17.22 9.22 6.71
CA GLU A 33 16.81 9.45 8.10
C GLU A 33 15.28 9.54 8.14
N MET A 34 14.64 8.56 8.79
CA MET A 34 13.18 8.47 8.85
C MET A 34 12.64 9.53 9.83
N PRO A 35 11.79 10.48 9.40
CA PRO A 35 11.15 11.42 10.31
C PRO A 35 10.34 10.70 11.39
N GLU A 36 10.34 11.22 12.62
CA GLU A 36 9.57 10.61 13.73
C GLU A 36 8.07 10.54 13.43
N ALA A 37 7.51 11.59 12.83
CA ALA A 37 6.10 11.63 12.45
C ALA A 37 5.73 10.57 11.38
N LEU A 38 6.66 10.28 10.45
CA LEU A 38 6.50 9.22 9.47
C LEU A 38 6.59 7.84 10.14
N THR A 39 7.57 7.65 11.03
CA THR A 39 7.72 6.42 11.83
C THR A 39 6.48 6.14 12.66
N TYR A 40 5.99 7.14 13.39
CA TYR A 40 4.78 7.06 14.21
C TYR A 40 3.59 6.60 13.37
N HIS A 41 3.38 7.22 12.20
CA HIS A 41 2.26 6.89 11.35
C HIS A 41 2.34 5.45 10.79
N ILE A 42 3.53 5.00 10.36
CA ILE A 42 3.75 3.62 9.91
C ILE A 42 3.39 2.64 11.04
N GLN A 43 3.87 2.90 12.27
CA GLN A 43 3.58 2.03 13.42
C GLN A 43 2.10 2.07 13.81
N LEU A 44 1.45 3.23 13.70
CA LEU A 44 0.02 3.35 13.93
C LEU A 44 -0.79 2.49 12.96
N VAL A 45 -0.49 2.56 11.66
CA VAL A 45 -1.18 1.74 10.65
C VAL A 45 -0.93 0.25 10.90
N LYS A 46 0.32 -0.17 11.19
CA LYS A 46 0.63 -1.57 11.55
C LYS A 46 -0.14 -2.03 12.80
N LEU A 47 -0.28 -1.17 13.82
CA LEU A 47 -1.07 -1.47 15.01
C LEU A 47 -2.55 -1.68 14.67
N LEU A 48 -3.14 -0.81 13.85
CA LEU A 48 -4.53 -0.94 13.43
C LEU A 48 -4.75 -2.24 12.65
N THR A 49 -3.82 -2.62 11.78
CA THR A 49 -3.80 -3.92 11.10
C THR A 49 -3.86 -5.07 12.10
N CYS A 50 -3.01 -5.05 13.14
CA CYS A 50 -3.04 -6.06 14.20
C CYS A 50 -4.38 -6.07 14.97
N CYS A 51 -5.03 -4.92 15.13
CA CYS A 51 -6.33 -4.84 15.80
C CYS A 51 -7.48 -5.41 14.95
N THR A 52 -7.33 -5.47 13.63
CA THR A 52 -8.31 -6.11 12.71
C THR A 52 -7.99 -7.58 12.44
N MET A 53 -6.77 -8.05 12.75
CA MET A 53 -6.46 -9.49 12.69
C MET A 53 -7.41 -10.31 13.57
N GLY A 54 -7.87 -11.44 13.04
CA GLY A 54 -8.87 -12.28 13.71
C GLY A 54 -10.32 -11.89 13.44
N LYS A 55 -10.55 -11.00 12.45
CA LYS A 55 -11.88 -10.67 11.91
C LYS A 55 -12.80 -10.00 12.92
N ASN A 56 -12.33 -8.93 13.55
CA ASN A 56 -13.11 -8.19 14.54
C ASN A 56 -13.94 -7.09 13.86
N VAL A 57 -15.17 -7.41 13.46
CA VAL A 57 -16.08 -6.51 12.72
C VAL A 57 -16.23 -5.13 13.36
N TYR A 58 -16.33 -5.04 14.69
CA TYR A 58 -16.49 -3.74 15.36
C TYR A 58 -15.26 -2.85 15.16
N THR A 59 -14.08 -3.45 15.21
CA THR A 59 -12.82 -2.75 14.97
C THR A 59 -12.63 -2.44 13.48
N GLU A 60 -12.98 -3.35 12.58
CA GLU A 60 -12.95 -3.14 11.13
C GLU A 60 -13.79 -1.92 10.72
N ILE A 61 -15.03 -1.82 11.21
CA ILE A 61 -15.93 -0.67 10.91
C ILE A 61 -15.32 0.66 11.33
N LYS A 62 -14.67 0.71 12.51
CA LYS A 62 -13.98 1.93 12.96
C LYS A 62 -12.77 2.24 12.09
N CYS A 63 -12.00 1.21 11.75
CA CYS A 63 -10.82 1.32 10.91
C CYS A 63 -11.16 1.82 9.49
N HIS A 64 -12.31 1.43 8.92
CA HIS A 64 -12.80 1.98 7.66
C HIS A 64 -13.04 3.48 7.71
N SER A 65 -13.52 3.99 8.85
CA SER A 65 -13.76 5.42 9.04
C SER A 65 -12.46 6.22 9.21
N LEU A 66 -11.42 5.59 9.78
CA LEU A 66 -10.12 6.23 10.02
C LEU A 66 -9.25 6.26 8.76
N LEU A 67 -9.27 5.18 7.97
CA LEU A 67 -8.46 5.02 6.77
C LEU A 67 -9.30 4.37 5.65
N PRO A 68 -10.01 5.19 4.85
CA PRO A 68 -10.89 4.68 3.80
C PRO A 68 -10.09 4.12 2.62
N LEU A 69 -10.74 3.26 1.83
CA LEU A 69 -10.11 2.56 0.72
C LEU A 69 -9.48 3.49 -0.33
N ASP A 70 -10.13 4.62 -0.62
CA ASP A 70 -9.60 5.65 -1.52
C ASP A 70 -8.24 6.18 -1.08
N ASP A 71 -8.10 6.52 0.21
CA ASP A 71 -6.85 7.04 0.77
C ASP A 71 -5.75 5.98 0.77
N ILE A 72 -6.12 4.71 0.99
CA ILE A 72 -5.21 3.57 0.92
C ILE A 72 -4.67 3.41 -0.50
N VAL A 73 -5.56 3.36 -1.50
CA VAL A 73 -5.18 3.20 -2.90
C VAL A 73 -4.38 4.41 -3.39
N ALA A 74 -4.79 5.62 -3.03
CA ALA A 74 -4.05 6.84 -3.34
C ALA A 74 -2.62 6.80 -2.77
N MET A 75 -2.43 6.31 -1.55
CA MET A 75 -1.12 6.18 -0.93
C MET A 75 -0.25 5.13 -1.62
N ILE A 76 -0.77 3.90 -1.79
CA ILE A 76 -0.01 2.79 -2.35
C ILE A 76 0.41 3.08 -3.79
N THR A 77 -0.48 3.70 -4.58
CA THR A 77 -0.22 4.03 -5.99
C THR A 77 0.60 5.31 -6.18
N HIS A 78 0.94 6.03 -5.11
CA HIS A 78 1.75 7.24 -5.23
C HIS A 78 3.22 6.87 -5.55
N PRO A 79 3.85 7.48 -6.58
CA PRO A 79 5.21 7.10 -7.02
C PRO A 79 6.29 7.35 -5.96
N ASP A 80 6.06 8.31 -5.07
CA ASP A 80 7.00 8.60 -3.98
C ASP A 80 6.81 7.72 -2.73
N CYS A 81 5.82 6.82 -2.72
CA CYS A 81 5.59 5.92 -1.59
C CYS A 81 6.79 4.97 -1.39
N ILE A 82 7.18 4.77 -0.13
CA ILE A 82 8.35 3.96 0.28
C ILE A 82 7.89 2.55 0.70
N PRO A 83 8.75 1.52 0.61
CA PRO A 83 8.34 0.14 0.92
C PRO A 83 7.81 -0.03 2.34
N GLU A 84 8.32 0.71 3.32
CA GLU A 84 7.86 0.65 4.72
C GLU A 84 6.42 1.12 4.89
N VAL A 85 6.02 2.15 4.12
CA VAL A 85 4.64 2.63 4.09
C VAL A 85 3.77 1.67 3.30
N LYS A 86 4.24 1.16 2.15
CA LYS A 86 3.51 0.17 1.35
C LYS A 86 3.23 -1.10 2.15
N GLU A 87 4.20 -1.61 2.88
CA GLU A 87 4.05 -2.79 3.76
C GLU A 87 2.91 -2.56 4.78
N ALA A 88 2.91 -1.41 5.48
CA ALA A 88 1.88 -1.10 6.45
C ALA A 88 0.49 -0.96 5.82
N TYR A 89 0.39 -0.22 4.71
CA TYR A 89 -0.89 0.06 4.04
C TYR A 89 -1.47 -1.16 3.31
N VAL A 90 -0.64 -1.95 2.64
CA VAL A 90 -1.09 -3.20 2.00
C VAL A 90 -1.45 -4.24 3.07
N GLY A 91 -0.71 -4.30 4.18
CA GLY A 91 -1.08 -5.14 5.33
C GLY A 91 -2.43 -4.75 5.90
N PHE A 92 -2.68 -3.45 6.06
CA PHE A 92 -3.97 -2.93 6.50
C PHE A 92 -5.08 -3.25 5.50
N LEU A 93 -4.83 -3.06 4.20
CA LEU A 93 -5.75 -3.44 3.12
C LEU A 93 -6.15 -4.92 3.23
N ASN A 94 -5.16 -5.80 3.43
CA ASN A 94 -5.40 -7.22 3.60
C ASN A 94 -6.34 -7.49 4.77
N HIS A 95 -5.95 -7.08 5.98
CA HIS A 95 -6.71 -7.47 7.18
C HIS A 95 -7.99 -6.68 7.42
N CYS A 96 -8.11 -5.47 6.87
CA CYS A 96 -9.26 -4.59 7.10
C CYS A 96 -10.25 -4.58 5.93
N TYR A 97 -9.90 -5.07 4.74
CA TYR A 97 -10.80 -5.10 3.58
C TYR A 97 -10.85 -6.44 2.83
N ILE A 98 -9.76 -7.20 2.75
CA ILE A 98 -9.71 -8.44 1.97
C ILE A 98 -10.08 -9.65 2.84
N ASP A 99 -9.47 -9.78 4.02
CA ASP A 99 -9.58 -10.90 4.96
C ASP A 99 -10.58 -10.64 6.09
N THR A 100 -11.62 -9.85 5.83
CA THR A 100 -12.63 -9.44 6.81
C THR A 100 -13.66 -10.54 7.10
N GLU A 101 -14.49 -10.34 8.14
CA GLU A 101 -15.62 -11.25 8.45
C GLU A 101 -16.72 -11.18 7.38
N VAL A 102 -17.07 -9.96 6.98
CA VAL A 102 -17.94 -9.71 5.82
C VAL A 102 -17.01 -9.46 4.64
N GLU A 103 -16.91 -10.42 3.72
CA GLU A 103 -16.12 -10.26 2.49
C GLU A 103 -16.55 -8.98 1.77
N MET A 104 -15.66 -7.98 1.74
CA MET A 104 -15.96 -6.69 1.12
C MET A 104 -15.98 -6.85 -0.38
N LYS A 105 -17.13 -7.19 -0.96
CA LYS A 105 -17.29 -7.34 -2.42
C LYS A 105 -16.82 -6.12 -3.19
N GLU A 106 -16.85 -4.94 -2.58
CA GLU A 106 -16.42 -3.70 -3.19
C GLU A 106 -14.95 -3.75 -3.61
N ILE A 107 -14.03 -4.37 -2.86
CA ILE A 107 -12.61 -4.42 -3.24
C ILE A 107 -12.37 -5.27 -4.51
N TYR A 108 -13.20 -6.28 -4.73
CA TYR A 108 -13.15 -7.15 -5.91
C TYR A 108 -13.92 -6.54 -7.08
N SER A 109 -15.16 -6.09 -6.86
CA SER A 109 -16.04 -5.58 -7.91
C SER A 109 -15.73 -4.15 -8.38
N SER A 110 -14.95 -3.40 -7.61
CA SER A 110 -14.45 -2.07 -7.99
C SER A 110 -13.16 -2.15 -8.81
N ASN A 111 -12.74 -1.02 -9.38
CA ASN A 111 -11.45 -0.93 -10.06
C ASN A 111 -10.25 -0.88 -9.08
N TYR A 112 -10.44 -0.90 -7.76
CA TYR A 112 -9.35 -0.65 -6.80
C TYR A 112 -8.22 -1.69 -6.88
N MET A 113 -8.54 -2.99 -6.93
CA MET A 113 -7.49 -4.02 -7.06
C MET A 113 -6.75 -3.92 -8.38
N TRP A 114 -7.45 -3.65 -9.47
CA TRP A 114 -6.82 -3.45 -10.79
C TRP A 114 -5.94 -2.21 -10.83
N ASP A 115 -6.40 -1.11 -10.24
CA ASP A 115 -5.61 0.11 -10.06
C ASP A 115 -4.33 -0.16 -9.26
N LEU A 116 -4.41 -0.97 -8.20
CA LEU A 116 -3.24 -1.37 -7.42
C LEU A 116 -2.28 -2.24 -8.26
N PHE A 117 -2.80 -3.20 -9.03
CA PHE A 117 -1.98 -4.03 -9.92
C PHE A 117 -1.24 -3.21 -10.98
N GLU A 118 -1.97 -2.34 -11.70
CA GLU A 118 -1.43 -1.57 -12.82
C GLU A 118 -0.53 -0.42 -12.35
N ARG A 119 -0.95 0.31 -11.32
CA ARG A 119 -0.29 1.54 -10.89
C ARG A 119 0.75 1.33 -9.78
N SER A 120 0.77 0.16 -9.11
CA SER A 120 1.72 -0.11 -8.02
C SER A 120 2.39 -1.47 -8.10
N PHE A 121 1.65 -2.57 -7.90
CA PHE A 121 2.21 -3.88 -7.56
C PHE A 121 3.19 -4.42 -8.60
N LEU A 122 2.93 -4.19 -9.89
CA LEU A 122 3.84 -4.59 -10.95
C LEU A 122 5.18 -3.82 -10.87
N GLN A 123 5.13 -2.52 -10.62
CA GLN A 123 6.31 -1.67 -10.48
C GLN A 123 7.08 -2.01 -9.20
N ASP A 124 6.36 -2.31 -8.11
CA ASP A 124 6.94 -2.71 -6.83
C ASP A 124 7.74 -4.02 -6.95
N MET A 125 7.21 -5.01 -7.68
CA MET A 125 7.95 -6.26 -7.95
C MET A 125 9.20 -6.02 -8.81
N GLN A 126 9.14 -5.07 -9.76
CA GLN A 126 10.31 -4.69 -10.56
C GLN A 126 11.35 -3.90 -9.75
N ALA A 127 10.93 -3.17 -8.71
CA ALA A 127 11.83 -2.38 -7.87
C ALA A 127 12.90 -3.24 -7.19
N ILE A 128 12.58 -4.51 -6.86
CA ILE A 128 13.57 -5.48 -6.33
C ILE A 128 14.75 -5.67 -7.28
N LEU A 129 14.49 -5.68 -8.60
CA LEU A 129 15.51 -5.92 -9.63
C LEU A 129 16.30 -4.66 -9.97
N GLN A 130 15.65 -3.49 -9.93
CA GLN A 130 16.31 -2.22 -10.25
C GLN A 130 17.35 -1.83 -9.20
N THR A 131 17.20 -2.29 -7.96
CA THR A 131 18.26 -2.20 -6.94
C THR A 131 19.53 -2.99 -7.29
N ASP A 132 19.48 -3.96 -8.21
CA ASP A 132 20.64 -4.75 -8.62
C ASP A 132 21.38 -4.18 -9.85
N ALA A 133 20.68 -3.42 -10.71
CA ALA A 133 21.23 -2.87 -11.96
C ALA A 133 22.19 -1.67 -11.77
N ALA A 134 22.17 -1.03 -10.58
CA ALA A 134 23.12 0.02 -10.25
C ALA A 134 24.56 -0.51 -10.01
N GLY A 135 24.76 -1.83 -9.99
CA GLY A 135 26.06 -2.48 -9.86
C GLY A 135 26.74 -2.88 -11.18
N SER A 136 26.12 -2.67 -12.34
CA SER A 136 26.61 -3.21 -13.63
C SER A 136 26.67 -2.22 -14.80
N SER A 137 26.56 -0.90 -14.55
CA SER A 137 26.82 0.11 -15.58
C SER A 137 28.12 0.88 -15.32
N GLU A 138 29.17 0.48 -16.04
CA GLU A 138 30.37 1.31 -16.23
C GLU A 138 29.99 2.54 -17.06
N GLY A 139 29.80 3.69 -16.40
CA GLY A 139 29.74 4.98 -17.08
C GLY A 139 28.83 6.02 -16.42
N ALA A 140 29.46 7.13 -16.00
CA ALA A 140 28.88 8.43 -15.66
C ALA A 140 28.29 8.63 -14.24
N SER A 141 29.18 9.14 -13.37
CA SER A 141 28.99 10.22 -12.37
C SER A 141 27.74 10.23 -11.48
N SER A 142 28.00 10.20 -10.15
CA SER A 142 27.10 10.42 -9.00
C SER A 142 26.61 9.14 -8.30
N SER A 143 27.54 8.36 -7.76
CA SER A 143 27.26 7.18 -6.93
C SER A 143 26.57 7.57 -5.61
N LYS A 144 25.23 7.62 -5.58
CA LYS A 144 24.49 7.30 -4.37
C LYS A 144 24.27 5.79 -4.38
N THR A 145 25.22 5.04 -3.83
CA THR A 145 24.99 3.66 -3.44
C THR A 145 23.78 3.66 -2.50
N GLN A 146 22.65 3.08 -2.92
CA GLN A 146 21.50 3.01 -2.03
C GLN A 146 21.88 2.19 -0.79
N PRO A 147 21.40 2.56 0.40
CA PRO A 147 21.70 1.81 1.62
C PRO A 147 21.21 0.36 1.48
N PRO A 148 21.93 -0.62 2.06
CA PRO A 148 21.51 -2.02 2.07
C PRO A 148 20.12 -2.21 2.70
N ASP A 149 19.73 -1.33 3.63
CA ASP A 149 18.45 -1.37 4.33
C ASP A 149 17.26 -1.14 3.39
N THR A 150 17.41 -0.28 2.37
CA THR A 150 16.33 0.00 1.40
C THR A 150 16.02 -1.21 0.52
N LYS A 151 17.05 -1.96 0.10
CA LYS A 151 16.84 -3.19 -0.68
C LYS A 151 16.11 -4.24 0.16
N LYS A 152 16.52 -4.42 1.41
CA LYS A 152 15.86 -5.37 2.32
C LYS A 152 14.39 -5.03 2.51
N ALA A 153 14.05 -3.75 2.69
CA ALA A 153 12.67 -3.30 2.84
C ALA A 153 11.78 -3.65 1.63
N TRP A 154 12.27 -3.45 0.40
CA TRP A 154 11.53 -3.86 -0.81
C TRP A 154 11.34 -5.37 -0.91
N VAL A 155 12.38 -6.15 -0.61
CA VAL A 155 12.28 -7.61 -0.62
C VAL A 155 11.28 -8.11 0.42
N ASP A 156 11.38 -7.64 1.66
CA ASP A 156 10.48 -8.03 2.74
C ASP A 156 9.02 -7.69 2.38
N TYR A 157 8.75 -6.45 1.95
CA TYR A 157 7.42 -6.02 1.52
C TYR A 157 6.85 -6.89 0.40
N VAL A 158 7.63 -7.10 -0.67
CA VAL A 158 7.13 -7.80 -1.86
C VAL A 158 6.94 -9.29 -1.57
N THR A 159 7.91 -9.94 -0.92
CA THR A 159 7.88 -11.39 -0.72
C THR A 159 6.90 -11.83 0.35
N ASP A 160 6.56 -10.96 1.30
CA ASP A 160 5.61 -11.25 2.37
C ASP A 160 4.23 -10.68 2.03
N VAL A 161 4.02 -9.40 2.32
CA VAL A 161 2.68 -8.79 2.32
C VAL A 161 2.09 -8.71 0.92
N LEU A 162 2.87 -8.29 -0.08
CA LEU A 162 2.37 -8.18 -1.45
C LEU A 162 2.04 -9.56 -2.05
N MET A 163 2.94 -10.54 -1.94
CA MET A 163 2.69 -11.89 -2.44
C MET A 163 1.48 -12.54 -1.77
N HIS A 164 1.32 -12.35 -0.45
CA HIS A 164 0.11 -12.78 0.25
C HIS A 164 -1.15 -12.15 -0.38
N THR A 165 -1.16 -10.83 -0.57
CA THR A 165 -2.27 -10.10 -1.20
C THR A 165 -2.65 -10.68 -2.56
N ILE A 166 -1.65 -10.91 -3.42
CA ILE A 166 -1.85 -11.45 -4.77
C ILE A 166 -2.44 -12.87 -4.70
N CYS A 167 -1.86 -13.73 -3.86
CA CYS A 167 -2.35 -15.10 -3.68
C CYS A 167 -3.80 -15.12 -3.18
N THR A 168 -4.09 -14.35 -2.12
CA THR A 168 -5.43 -14.25 -1.54
C THR A 168 -6.44 -13.74 -2.55
N PHE A 169 -6.09 -12.70 -3.32
CA PHE A 169 -6.96 -12.16 -4.37
C PHE A 169 -7.29 -13.22 -5.42
N PHE A 170 -6.31 -13.89 -6.02
CA PHE A 170 -6.56 -14.87 -7.08
C PHE A 170 -7.17 -16.18 -6.59
N ASN A 171 -7.01 -16.53 -5.31
CA ASN A 171 -7.70 -17.68 -4.70
C ASN A 171 -9.16 -17.36 -4.32
N SER A 172 -9.56 -16.09 -4.34
CA SER A 172 -10.92 -15.68 -4.00
C SER A 172 -11.90 -15.96 -5.15
N PRO A 173 -13.08 -16.56 -4.90
CA PRO A 173 -14.10 -16.82 -5.92
C PRO A 173 -14.70 -15.54 -6.52
N PHE A 174 -14.47 -14.38 -5.91
CA PHE A 174 -14.92 -13.08 -6.42
C PHE A 174 -13.96 -12.46 -7.45
N SER A 175 -12.72 -12.96 -7.53
CA SER A 175 -11.74 -12.47 -8.52
C SER A 175 -12.16 -12.78 -9.97
N ASP A 176 -12.80 -13.93 -10.21
CA ASP A 176 -13.31 -14.34 -11.53
C ASP A 176 -14.36 -13.37 -12.09
N GLN A 177 -15.22 -12.85 -11.22
CA GLN A 177 -16.26 -11.88 -11.60
C GLN A 177 -15.64 -10.53 -11.98
N SER A 178 -14.56 -10.16 -11.29
CA SER A 178 -13.83 -8.89 -11.47
C SER A 178 -13.10 -8.84 -12.81
N THR A 179 -12.53 -9.97 -13.24
CA THR A 179 -11.83 -10.10 -14.53
C THR A 179 -12.80 -10.03 -15.72
N THR A 180 -14.02 -10.58 -15.56
CA THR A 180 -15.05 -10.61 -16.62
C THR A 180 -15.61 -9.21 -16.93
N VAL A 181 -15.73 -8.34 -15.92
CA VAL A 181 -16.16 -6.94 -16.07
C VAL A 181 -15.14 -6.14 -16.88
N GLN A 182 -13.85 -6.38 -16.70
CA GLN A 182 -12.77 -5.70 -17.46
C GLN A 182 -12.74 -6.15 -18.93
N VAL A 183 -12.84 -7.45 -19.23
CA VAL A 183 -12.90 -7.94 -20.63
C VAL A 183 -14.08 -7.31 -21.37
N SER A 184 -15.22 -7.15 -20.70
CA SER A 184 -16.38 -6.47 -21.28
C SER A 184 -16.12 -4.98 -21.52
N ARG A 185 -15.47 -4.26 -20.60
CA ARG A 185 -15.11 -2.84 -20.77
C ARG A 185 -14.05 -2.61 -21.85
N HIS A 186 -13.00 -3.43 -21.90
CA HIS A 186 -11.93 -3.33 -22.90
C HIS A 186 -12.41 -3.65 -24.31
N ASN A 187 -13.42 -4.52 -24.45
CA ASN A 187 -14.05 -4.78 -25.74
C ASN A 187 -14.98 -3.63 -26.16
N VAL A 188 -15.65 -2.97 -25.21
CA VAL A 188 -16.49 -1.79 -25.49
C VAL A 188 -15.66 -0.55 -25.85
N SER A 189 -14.50 -0.33 -25.22
CA SER A 189 -13.63 0.82 -25.54
C SER A 189 -12.93 0.72 -26.90
N LYS A 190 -12.84 -0.48 -27.50
CA LYS A 190 -12.34 -0.69 -28.87
C LYS A 190 -13.41 -0.54 -29.96
N LEU A 191 -14.67 -0.31 -29.58
CA LEU A 191 -15.81 -0.19 -30.49
C LEU A 191 -16.29 1.26 -30.70
N ASN A 192 -15.59 2.26 -30.15
CA ASN A 192 -15.85 3.69 -30.39
C ASN A 192 -14.63 4.39 -30.99
#